data_AF-A0A6P2BB09-F1
#
_entry.id   AF-A0A6P2BB09-F1
#
_cell.length_a   1.000
_cell.length_b   1.000
_cell.length_c   1.000
_cell.angle_alpha   90.00
_cell.angle_beta   90.00
_cell.angle_gamma   90.00
#
_symmetry.space_group_name_H-M   'P 1'
#
loop_
_entity.id
_entity.type
_entity.pdbx_description
1 polymer ?
#
loop_
_entity_poly.entity_id
_entity_poly.type
_entity_poly.pdbx_seq_one_letter_code
_entity_poly.pdbx_strand_id
1 'polypeptide(L)'
;MTIKSSVSLTDEQYAFAKALVEAGRFSSVSAVLQQGVDLLRQRMQSEELETEALKVLLERRRNGSFLGATEMDARIEALIADKRRGLALRE
;
A
#
# COMPACT_ATOMS: atom_id res chain seq x y z
N MET A 1 27.99 6.89 -3.25
CA MET A 1 28.53 8.23 -3.56
C MET A 1 27.44 9.24 -3.18
N THR A 2 27.74 10.27 -2.41
CA THR A 2 26.74 11.24 -1.95
C THR A 2 27.03 12.60 -2.59
N ILE A 3 26.03 13.20 -3.22
CA ILE A 3 26.14 14.54 -3.80
C ILE A 3 25.73 15.56 -2.74
N LYS A 4 26.57 16.57 -2.50
CA LYS A 4 26.24 17.71 -1.62
C LYS A 4 25.46 18.74 -2.43
N SER A 5 24.16 18.81 -2.20
CA SER A 5 23.27 19.81 -2.79
C SER A 5 22.84 20.82 -1.73
N SER A 6 22.77 22.10 -2.11
CA SER A 6 22.14 23.12 -1.27
C SER A 6 20.63 23.07 -1.48
N VAL A 7 19.85 22.99 -0.40
CA VAL A 7 18.38 22.91 -0.43
C VAL A 7 17.82 23.85 0.62
N SER A 8 16.79 24.61 0.25
CA SER A 8 16.05 25.46 1.19
C SER A 8 15.06 24.61 1.98
N LEU A 9 14.97 24.86 3.27
CA LEU A 9 13.97 24.28 4.17
C LEU A 9 13.13 25.41 4.76
N THR A 10 11.88 25.11 5.09
CA THR A 10 11.11 25.99 5.98
C THR A 10 11.68 25.93 7.39
N ASP A 11 11.43 26.96 8.19
CA ASP A 11 11.87 27.00 9.60
C ASP A 11 11.33 25.78 10.37
N GLU A 12 10.09 25.37 10.12
CA GLU A 12 9.46 24.19 10.73
C GLU A 12 10.16 22.88 10.34
N GLN A 13 10.49 22.70 9.05
CA GLN A 13 11.20 21.51 8.56
C GLN A 13 12.59 21.42 9.18
N TYR A 14 13.30 22.55 9.26
CA TYR A 14 14.61 22.60 9.87
C TYR A 14 14.54 22.33 11.38
N ALA A 15 13.59 22.93 12.09
CA ALA A 15 13.39 22.69 13.52
C ALA A 15 13.07 21.22 13.83
N PHE A 16 12.21 20.59 13.02
CA PHE A 16 11.91 19.17 13.13
C PHE A 16 13.16 18.30 12.94
N ALA A 17 13.93 18.54 11.87
CA ALA A 17 15.15 17.78 11.60
C ALA A 17 16.19 17.98 12.70
N LYS A 18 16.32 19.19 13.24
CA LYS A 18 17.22 19.51 14.35
C LYS A 18 16.82 18.76 15.63
N ALA A 19 15.54 18.74 15.99
CA ALA A 19 15.04 18.01 17.15
C ALA A 19 15.34 16.51 17.08
N LEU A 20 15.26 15.91 15.89
CA LEU A 20 15.61 14.50 15.67
C LEU A 20 17.11 14.22 15.88
N VAL A 21 17.97 15.16 15.48
CA VAL A 21 19.43 15.07 15.70
C VAL A 21 19.77 15.27 17.17
N GLU A 22 19.18 16.27 17.83
CA GLU A 22 19.37 16.54 19.26
C GLU A 22 18.90 15.37 20.13
N ALA A 23 17.84 14.66 19.71
CA ALA A 23 17.38 13.43 20.34
C ALA A 23 18.27 12.20 20.06
N GLY A 24 19.38 12.36 19.31
CA GLY A 24 20.31 11.29 18.98
C GLY A 24 19.77 10.25 17.98
N ARG A 25 18.61 10.50 17.35
CA ARG A 25 18.00 9.57 16.38
C ARG A 25 18.74 9.59 15.03
N PHE A 26 19.36 10.71 14.72
CA PHE A 26 20.11 10.92 13.48
C PHE A 26 21.43 11.61 13.75
N SER A 27 22.44 11.32 12.93
CA SER A 27 23.77 11.92 13.04
C SER A 27 23.83 13.36 12.52
N SER A 28 22.89 13.77 11.67
CA SER A 28 22.85 15.11 11.08
C SER A 28 21.50 15.40 10.42
N VAL A 29 21.22 16.67 10.14
CA VAL A 29 20.06 17.11 9.35
C VAL A 29 20.08 16.50 7.94
N SER A 30 21.27 16.36 7.33
CA SER A 30 21.39 15.74 6.01
C SER A 30 20.95 14.26 6.03
N ALA A 31 21.26 13.52 7.10
CA ALA A 31 20.82 12.14 7.26
C ALA A 31 19.29 12.02 7.39
N VAL A 32 18.65 12.97 8.10
CA VAL A 32 17.17 13.05 8.19
C VAL A 32 16.56 13.25 6.80
N LEU A 33 17.09 14.21 6.02
CA LEU A 33 16.58 14.50 4.68
C LEU A 33 16.79 13.33 3.72
N GLN A 34 17.95 12.67 3.77
CA GLN A 34 18.22 11.48 2.95
C GLN A 34 17.19 10.37 3.22
N GLN A 35 16.94 10.05 4.49
CA GLN A 35 15.90 9.09 4.84
C GLN A 35 14.51 9.57 4.40
N GLY A 36 14.20 10.86 4.56
CA GLY A 36 12.93 11.42 4.12
C GLY A 36 12.70 11.25 2.61
N VAL A 37 13.72 11.50 1.79
CA VAL A 37 13.65 11.30 0.33
C VAL A 37 13.52 9.81 -0.02
N ASP A 38 14.24 8.93 0.68
CA ASP A 38 14.09 7.48 0.46
C ASP A 38 12.70 6.97 0.81
N LEU A 39 12.11 7.46 1.92
CA LEU A 39 10.73 7.13 2.30
C LEU A 39 9.73 7.63 1.26
N LEU A 40 9.90 8.85 0.74
CA LEU A 40 9.05 9.38 -0.33
C LEU A 40 9.16 8.53 -1.60
N ARG A 41 10.37 8.14 -2.00
CA ARG A 41 10.60 7.26 -3.15
C ARG A 41 9.92 5.90 -2.97
N GLN A 42 10.09 5.27 -1.81
CA GLN A 42 9.45 3.99 -1.51
C GLN A 42 7.93 4.08 -1.57
N ARG A 43 7.35 5.15 -0.99
CA ARG A 43 5.92 5.41 -1.06
C ARG A 43 5.43 5.50 -2.50
N MET A 44 6.09 6.32 -3.32
CA MET A 44 5.71 6.49 -4.73
C MET A 44 5.78 5.17 -5.51
N GLN A 45 6.81 4.37 -5.27
CA GLN A 45 6.95 3.04 -5.90
C GLN A 45 5.84 2.07 -5.46
N SER A 46 5.45 2.09 -4.17
CA SER A 46 4.34 1.27 -3.67
C SER A 46 3.01 1.69 -4.30
N GLU A 47 2.72 2.99 -4.32
CA GLU A 47 1.49 3.54 -4.91
C GLU A 47 1.39 3.20 -6.40
N GLU A 48 2.49 3.25 -7.14
CA GLU A 48 2.55 2.86 -8.56
C GLU A 48 2.29 1.37 -8.75
N LEU A 49 2.93 0.50 -7.96
CA LEU A 49 2.73 -0.95 -8.01
C LEU A 49 1.29 -1.35 -7.65
N GLU A 50 0.72 -0.76 -6.60
CA GLU A 50 -0.66 -1.00 -6.19
C GLU A 50 -1.64 -0.56 -7.26
N THR A 51 -1.41 0.61 -7.86
CA THR A 51 -2.23 1.14 -8.94
C THR A 51 -2.21 0.22 -10.16
N GLU A 52 -1.03 -0.28 -10.53
CA GLU A 52 -0.90 -1.18 -11.68
C GLU A 52 -1.52 -2.55 -11.42
N ALA A 53 -1.34 -3.11 -10.22
CA ALA A 53 -2.01 -4.34 -9.81
C ALA A 53 -3.54 -4.19 -9.84
N LEU A 54 -4.07 -3.05 -9.38
CA LEU A 54 -5.50 -2.76 -9.43
C LEU A 54 -6.01 -2.68 -10.88
N LYS A 55 -5.28 -2.01 -11.79
CA LYS A 55 -5.66 -1.96 -13.21
C LYS A 55 -5.77 -3.36 -13.80
N VAL A 56 -4.78 -4.22 -13.57
CA VAL A 56 -4.79 -5.62 -14.05
C VAL A 56 -6.00 -6.38 -13.52
N LEU A 57 -6.34 -6.22 -12.23
CA LEU A 57 -7.52 -6.85 -11.63
C LEU A 57 -8.83 -6.36 -12.27
N LEU A 58 -8.95 -5.05 -12.50
CA LEU A 58 -10.13 -4.44 -13.11
C LEU A 58 -10.28 -4.86 -14.58
N GLU A 59 -9.19 -4.90 -15.35
CA GLU A 59 -9.22 -5.38 -16.73
C GLU A 59 -9.63 -6.84 -16.81
N ARG A 60 -9.06 -7.70 -15.94
CA ARG A 60 -9.46 -9.11 -15.85
C ARG A 60 -10.93 -9.25 -15.49
N ARG A 61 -11.42 -8.46 -14.53
CA ARG A 61 -12.83 -8.47 -14.11
C ARG A 61 -13.77 -7.99 -15.21
N ARG A 62 -13.38 -6.94 -15.95
CA ARG A 62 -14.13 -6.38 -17.07
C ARG A 62 -14.26 -7.36 -18.23
N ASN A 63 -13.18 -8.09 -18.52
CA ASN A 63 -13.15 -9.06 -19.62
C ASN A 63 -13.80 -10.41 -19.25
N GLY A 64 -14.08 -10.65 -17.96
CA GLY A 64 -14.83 -11.82 -17.50
C GLY A 64 -16.34 -11.67 -17.66
N SER A 65 -17.06 -12.80 -17.64
CA SER A 65 -18.52 -12.77 -17.65
C SER A 65 -19.07 -12.13 -16.36
N PHE A 66 -20.16 -11.37 -16.52
CA PHE A 66 -20.92 -10.86 -15.40
C PHE A 66 -22.02 -11.87 -15.04
N LEU A 67 -22.17 -12.14 -13.74
CA LEU A 67 -23.24 -12.97 -13.21
C LEU A 67 -24.35 -12.06 -12.70
N GLY A 68 -25.61 -12.44 -12.94
CA GLY A 68 -26.76 -11.78 -12.34
C GLY A 68 -26.82 -12.05 -10.83
N ALA A 69 -27.46 -11.15 -10.08
CA ALA A 69 -27.56 -11.27 -8.62
C ALA A 69 -28.20 -12.62 -8.19
N THR A 70 -29.33 -12.99 -8.77
CA THR A 70 -30.02 -14.25 -8.46
C THR A 70 -29.18 -15.49 -8.77
N GLU A 71 -28.40 -15.46 -9.86
CA GLU A 71 -27.50 -16.57 -10.20
C GLU A 71 -26.34 -16.65 -9.21
N MET A 72 -25.83 -15.51 -8.76
CA MET A 72 -24.79 -15.45 -7.73
C MET A 72 -25.29 -16.02 -6.40
N ASP A 73 -26.49 -15.63 -5.95
CA ASP A 73 -27.08 -16.12 -4.71
C ASP A 73 -27.22 -17.65 -4.71
N ALA A 74 -27.76 -18.21 -5.81
CA ALA A 74 -27.89 -19.66 -5.96
C ALA A 74 -26.53 -20.39 -5.93
N ARG A 75 -25.49 -19.82 -6.54
CA ARG A 75 -24.13 -20.39 -6.51
C ARG A 75 -23.53 -20.34 -5.11
N ILE A 76 -23.75 -19.26 -4.38
CA ILE A 76 -23.25 -19.11 -3.00
C ILE A 76 -23.93 -20.12 -2.08
N GLU A 77 -25.25 -20.28 -2.15
CA GLU A 77 -25.98 -21.27 -1.36
C GLU A 77 -25.49 -22.70 -1.66
N ALA A 78 -25.27 -23.01 -2.93
CA ALA A 78 -24.71 -24.31 -3.32
C ALA A 78 -23.32 -24.56 -2.73
N LEU A 79 -22.43 -23.54 -2.74
CA LEU A 79 -21.10 -23.60 -2.13
C LEU A 79 -21.16 -23.79 -0.61
N ILE A 80 -22.09 -23.11 0.06
CA ILE A 80 -22.29 -23.22 1.51
C ILE A 80 -22.78 -24.63 1.86
N ALA A 81 -23.79 -25.12 1.15
CA ALA A 81 -24.33 -26.47 1.35
C ALA A 81 -23.24 -27.54 1.12
N ASP A 82 -22.39 -27.37 0.12
CA ASP A 82 -21.27 -28.28 -0.16
C ASP A 82 -20.23 -28.28 0.96
N LYS A 83 -19.84 -27.10 1.44
CA LYS A 83 -18.94 -26.99 2.60
C LYS A 83 -19.52 -27.61 3.87
N ARG A 84 -20.83 -27.42 4.15
CA ARG A 84 -21.50 -28.02 5.31
C ARG A 84 -21.50 -29.54 5.26
N ARG A 85 -21.79 -30.12 4.09
CA ARG A 85 -21.70 -31.57 3.86
C ARG A 85 -20.28 -32.09 4.07
N GLY A 86 -19.27 -31.41 3.52
CA GLY A 86 -17.86 -31.79 3.67
C GLY A 86 -17.34 -31.71 5.11
N LEU A 87 -17.93 -30.82 5.92
CA LEU A 87 -17.60 -30.66 7.34
C LEU A 87 -18.52 -31.47 8.27
N ALA A 88 -19.42 -32.29 7.73
CA ALA A 88 -20.43 -33.06 8.48
C ALA A 88 -21.29 -32.23 9.45
N LEU A 89 -21.49 -30.94 9.15
CA LEU A 89 -22.41 -30.08 9.89
C LEU A 89 -23.82 -30.34 9.37
N ARG A 90 -24.74 -30.82 10.23
CA ARG A 90 -26.16 -30.94 9.90
C ARG A 90 -26.82 -29.55 9.85
N GLU A 91 -27.80 -29.42 8.96
CA GLU A 91 -28.61 -28.20 8.77
C GLU A 91 -29.24 -27.68 10.06
#